data_AF-A0A561E0A9-F1
#
_entry.id   AF-A0A561E0A9-F1
#
_cell.length_a   1.000
_cell.length_b   1.000
_cell.length_c   1.000
_cell.angle_alpha   90.00
_cell.angle_beta   90.00
_cell.angle_gamma   90.00
#
_symmetry.space_group_name_H-M   'P 1'
#
loop_
_entity.id
_entity.type
_entity.pdbx_description
1 polymer ?
#
loop_
_entity_poly.entity_id
_entity_poly.type
_entity_poly.pdbx_seq_one_letter_code
_entity_poly.pdbx_strand_id
1 'polypeptide(L)'
;MVNQDSQSVNPSKNFVLPFILLLLSKVSLHGYELSQKLEAFGFKTLDQGNLYRMLRQLEKDELVSSVWDTTGSGPAKRRYSITKAGITYLKGYANQLETYQSILDQFFKMYSSLLELYIPSFQKKDPIEKANSTMRRKKDGTEEK
;
A
#
# COMPACT_ATOMS: atom_id res chain seq x y z
N MET A 1 -14.90 -13.32 -19.86
CA MET A 1 -14.19 -12.16 -19.27
C MET A 1 -14.60 -12.06 -17.82
N VAL A 2 -13.75 -12.47 -16.88
CA VAL A 2 -14.00 -12.28 -15.45
C VAL A 2 -13.36 -10.95 -15.08
N ASN A 3 -14.17 -9.92 -14.86
CA ASN A 3 -13.70 -8.68 -14.24
C ASN A 3 -13.36 -8.99 -12.80
N GLN A 4 -12.07 -9.19 -12.52
CA GLN A 4 -11.55 -9.00 -11.17
C GLN A 4 -11.65 -7.51 -10.88
N ASP A 5 -12.78 -7.09 -10.33
CA ASP A 5 -12.79 -5.92 -9.48
C ASP A 5 -11.82 -6.22 -8.35
N SER A 6 -10.59 -5.71 -8.50
CA SER A 6 -9.63 -5.58 -7.42
C SER A 6 -10.34 -4.85 -6.30
N GLN A 7 -10.84 -5.62 -5.33
CA GLN A 7 -11.54 -5.13 -4.16
C GLN A 7 -10.66 -4.04 -3.54
N SER A 8 -11.04 -2.79 -3.77
CA SER A 8 -10.32 -1.64 -3.25
C SER A 8 -10.67 -1.57 -1.78
N VAL A 9 -9.91 -2.32 -0.98
CA VAL A 9 -10.01 -2.22 0.47
C VAL A 9 -9.70 -0.77 0.81
N ASN A 10 -10.69 -0.03 1.30
CA ASN A 10 -10.46 1.31 1.81
C ASN A 10 -9.88 1.15 3.22
N PRO A 11 -8.58 1.37 3.40
CA PRO A 11 -7.97 1.09 4.68
C PRO A 11 -8.51 2.07 5.72
N SER A 12 -8.86 1.54 6.89
CA SER A 12 -9.33 2.36 8.00
C SER A 12 -8.28 3.43 8.34
N LYS A 13 -8.73 4.58 8.84
CA LYS A 13 -7.85 5.70 9.24
C LYS A 13 -6.68 5.24 10.14
N ASN A 14 -6.97 4.30 11.04
CA ASN A 14 -5.99 3.71 11.94
C ASN A 14 -4.87 2.99 11.20
N PHE A 15 -5.16 2.35 10.07
CA PHE A 15 -4.16 1.65 9.27
C PHE A 15 -3.28 2.59 8.43
N VAL A 16 -3.80 3.75 8.00
CA VAL A 16 -3.02 4.74 7.21
C VAL A 16 -2.03 5.52 8.07
N LEU A 17 -2.44 5.85 9.30
CA LEU A 17 -1.69 6.65 10.25
C LEU A 17 -0.21 6.25 10.43
N PRO A 18 0.14 4.98 10.72
CA PRO A 18 1.55 4.58 10.89
C PRO A 18 2.38 4.82 9.63
N PHE A 19 1.80 4.74 8.42
CA PHE A 19 2.50 5.02 7.18
C PHE A 19 2.78 6.52 7.01
N ILE A 20 1.84 7.39 7.43
CA ILE A 20 2.09 8.83 7.50
C ILE A 20 3.28 9.12 8.40
N LEU A 21 3.26 8.60 9.63
CA LEU A 21 4.35 8.82 10.59
C LEU A 21 5.67 8.24 10.07
N LEU A 22 5.67 7.05 9.48
CA LEU A 22 6.86 6.41 8.90
C LEU A 22 7.47 7.21 7.74
N LEU A 23 6.63 7.85 6.91
CA LEU A 23 7.13 8.71 5.83
C LEU A 23 7.74 9.99 6.39
N LEU A 24 7.05 10.62 7.35
CA LEU A 24 7.51 11.84 8.01
C LEU A 24 8.73 11.63 8.92
N SER A 25 9.00 10.40 9.36
CA SER A 25 10.21 10.07 10.13
C SER A 25 11.47 10.01 9.29
N LYS A 26 11.35 9.90 7.97
CA LYS A 26 12.48 9.91 7.04
C LYS A 26 12.82 11.32 6.59
N VAL A 27 11.80 12.12 6.29
CA VAL A 27 11.95 13.48 5.76
C VAL A 27 10.67 14.28 5.97
N SER A 28 10.80 15.58 6.17
CA SER A 28 9.67 16.50 6.23
C SER A 28 9.04 16.71 4.85
N LEU A 29 7.73 16.48 4.73
CA LEU A 29 7.02 16.47 3.44
C LEU A 29 5.87 17.48 3.39
N HIS A 30 5.55 17.94 2.19
CA HIS A 30 4.27 18.62 1.95
C HIS A 30 3.12 17.62 1.90
N GLY A 31 1.90 18.07 2.23
CA GLY A 31 0.71 17.20 2.25
C GLY A 31 0.44 16.51 0.91
N TYR A 32 0.69 17.19 -0.21
CA TYR A 32 0.56 16.60 -1.54
C TYR A 32 1.61 15.52 -1.83
N GLU A 33 2.88 15.76 -1.50
CA GLU A 33 3.96 14.77 -1.66
C GLU A 33 3.72 13.52 -0.81
N LEU A 34 3.18 13.73 0.41
CA LEU A 34 2.78 12.65 1.29
C LEU A 34 1.63 11.83 0.67
N SER A 35 0.63 12.48 0.07
CA SER A 35 -0.45 11.79 -0.66
C SER A 35 0.10 10.90 -1.77
N GLN A 36 0.97 11.43 -2.63
CA GLN A 36 1.58 10.67 -3.73
C GLN A 36 2.36 9.45 -3.21
N LYS A 37 3.12 9.62 -2.12
CA LYS A 37 3.86 8.51 -1.52
C LYS A 37 2.93 7.46 -0.94
N LEU A 38 1.84 7.85 -0.28
CA LEU A 38 0.84 6.91 0.26
C LEU A 38 0.14 6.13 -0.86
N GLU A 39 -0.20 6.77 -1.99
CA GLU A 39 -0.75 6.08 -3.15
C GLU A 39 0.18 4.95 -3.65
N ALA A 40 1.50 5.18 -3.63
CA ALA A 40 2.49 4.16 -3.98
C ALA A 40 2.55 2.97 -2.99
N PHE A 41 2.10 3.15 -1.74
CA PHE A 41 1.90 2.07 -0.76
C PHE A 41 0.56 1.33 -0.93
N GLY A 42 -0.26 1.70 -1.91
CA GLY A 42 -1.57 1.09 -2.15
C GLY A 42 -2.75 1.86 -1.58
N PHE A 43 -2.54 3.02 -0.94
CA PHE A 43 -3.60 3.88 -0.39
C PHE A 43 -4.32 4.72 -1.46
N LYS A 44 -4.68 4.10 -2.61
CA LYS A 44 -5.22 4.79 -3.79
C LYS A 44 -6.58 5.48 -3.56
N THR A 45 -7.33 5.04 -2.55
CA THR A 45 -8.66 5.58 -2.21
C THR A 45 -8.60 6.71 -1.18
N LEU A 46 -7.41 7.06 -0.68
CA LEU A 46 -7.26 8.12 0.30
C LEU A 46 -7.36 9.48 -0.40
N ASP A 47 -8.52 10.13 -0.33
CA ASP A 47 -8.65 11.49 -0.85
C ASP A 47 -7.82 12.50 -0.04
N GLN A 48 -7.40 13.57 -0.71
CA GLN A 48 -6.56 14.61 -0.11
C GLN A 48 -7.24 15.28 1.08
N GLY A 49 -8.57 15.47 1.05
CA GLY A 49 -9.31 16.07 2.15
C GLY A 49 -9.24 15.22 3.42
N ASN A 50 -9.34 13.90 3.30
CA ASN A 50 -9.15 12.94 4.37
C ASN A 50 -7.71 12.96 4.91
N LEU A 51 -6.70 13.01 4.03
CA LEU A 51 -5.31 13.14 4.45
C LEU A 51 -5.09 14.43 5.26
N TYR A 52 -5.58 15.59 4.79
CA TYR A 52 -5.43 16.85 5.52
C TYR A 52 -6.20 16.85 6.85
N ARG A 53 -7.37 16.20 6.93
CA ARG A 53 -8.07 16.00 8.21
C ARG A 53 -7.25 15.16 9.18
N MET A 54 -6.63 14.07 8.71
CA MET A 54 -5.75 13.25 9.54
C MET A 54 -4.51 14.02 9.98
N LEU A 55 -3.86 14.78 9.09
CA LEU A 55 -2.69 15.60 9.46
C LEU A 55 -3.03 16.62 10.55
N ARG A 56 -4.18 17.31 10.44
CA ARG A 56 -4.66 18.23 11.50
C ARG A 56 -4.91 17.51 12.82
N GLN A 57 -5.44 16.29 12.78
CA GLN A 57 -5.65 15.50 13.99
C GLN A 57 -4.30 15.08 14.60
N LEU A 58 -3.34 14.62 13.79
CA LEU A 58 -2.00 14.27 14.25
C LEU A 58 -1.22 15.46 14.82
N GLU A 59 -1.44 16.66 14.30
CA GLU A 59 -0.89 17.89 14.89
C GLU A 59 -1.55 18.21 16.23
N LYS A 60 -2.88 18.07 16.33
CA LYS A 60 -3.61 18.24 17.59
C LYS A 60 -3.16 17.24 18.66
N ASP A 61 -2.83 16.02 18.24
CA ASP A 61 -2.32 14.94 19.11
C ASP A 61 -0.80 15.03 19.33
N GLU A 62 -0.17 16.11 18.87
CA GLU A 62 1.28 16.39 19.01
C GLU A 62 2.20 15.33 18.39
N LEU A 63 1.68 14.44 17.54
CA LEU A 63 2.46 13.40 16.85
C LEU A 63 3.19 13.95 15.63
N VAL A 64 2.66 15.02 15.04
CA VAL A 64 3.22 15.73 13.90
C VAL A 64 3.27 17.23 14.22
N SER A 65 4.19 17.95 13.61
CA SER A 65 4.26 19.41 13.61
C SER A 65 4.29 19.92 12.18
N SER A 66 3.88 21.17 11.95
CA SER A 66 4.04 21.79 10.64
C SER A 66 4.53 23.23 10.71
N VAL A 67 5.22 23.62 9.63
CA VAL A 67 5.65 24.99 9.38
C VAL A 67 5.13 25.46 8.03
N TRP A 68 4.90 26.76 7.90
CA TRP A 68 4.63 27.36 6.60
C TRP A 68 5.91 27.45 5.80
N ASP A 69 5.87 26.93 4.58
CA ASP A 69 6.93 27.01 3.59
C ASP A 69 6.54 28.05 2.53
N THR A 70 7.32 29.13 2.47
CA THR A 70 7.14 30.28 1.59
C THR A 70 8.24 30.38 0.53
N THR A 71 9.09 29.36 0.37
CA THR A 71 10.27 29.48 -0.52
C THR A 71 9.95 29.32 -2.01
N GLY A 72 8.70 29.01 -2.37
CA GLY A 72 8.27 28.79 -3.75
C GLY A 72 7.45 29.95 -4.33
N SER A 73 7.39 30.03 -5.66
CA SER A 73 6.45 30.90 -6.37
C SER A 73 5.04 30.30 -6.25
N GLY A 74 4.24 30.80 -5.30
CA GLY A 74 2.87 30.35 -5.07
C GLY A 74 2.42 30.53 -3.62
N PRO A 75 1.19 30.12 -3.28
CA PRO A 75 0.70 30.16 -1.91
C PRO A 75 1.60 29.36 -0.97
N ALA A 76 1.79 29.85 0.25
CA ALA A 76 2.54 29.15 1.28
C ALA A 76 1.98 27.74 1.49
N LYS A 77 2.87 26.73 1.55
CA LYS A 77 2.48 25.32 1.74
C LYS A 77 2.86 24.87 3.14
N ARG A 78 2.04 24.03 3.78
CA ARG A 78 2.45 23.39 5.03
C ARG A 78 3.47 22.29 4.75
N ARG A 79 4.59 22.31 5.47
CA ARG A 79 5.57 21.22 5.54
C ARG A 79 5.42 20.54 6.89
N TYR A 80 5.18 19.24 6.89
CA TYR A 80 4.94 18.44 8.08
C TYR A 80 6.20 17.68 8.48
N SER A 81 6.42 17.51 9.78
CA SER A 81 7.53 16.74 10.37
C SER A 81 7.03 15.94 11.56
N ILE A 82 7.51 14.70 11.73
CA ILE A 82 7.17 13.91 12.92
C ILE A 82 7.80 14.53 14.18
N THR A 83 7.13 14.43 15.31
CA THR A 83 7.67 14.86 16.62
C THR A 83 8.33 13.69 17.36
N LYS A 84 8.97 13.97 18.51
CA LYS A 84 9.46 12.91 19.40
C LYS A 84 8.33 12.01 19.93
N ALA A 85 7.17 12.60 20.23
CA ALA A 85 5.98 11.84 20.63
C ALA A 85 5.50 10.96 19.47
N GLY A 86 5.46 11.50 18.25
CA GLY A 86 5.14 10.75 17.04
C GLY A 86 6.07 9.57 16.78
N ILE A 87 7.38 9.73 16.97
CA ILE A 87 8.35 8.62 16.82
C ILE A 87 8.08 7.52 17.86
N THR A 88 7.78 7.90 19.10
CA THR A 88 7.47 6.93 20.17
C THR A 88 6.19 6.18 19.85
N TYR A 89 5.15 6.90 19.41
CA TYR A 89 3.90 6.30 18.95
C TYR A 89 4.13 5.32 17.79
N LEU A 90 4.91 5.73 16.78
CA LEU A 90 5.22 4.90 15.62
C LEU A 90 5.91 3.59 16.01
N LYS A 91 6.85 3.62 16.96
CA LYS A 91 7.50 2.40 17.48
C LYS A 91 6.49 1.45 18.13
N GLY A 92 5.59 1.97 18.96
CA GLY A 92 4.53 1.16 19.58
C GLY A 92 3.59 0.55 18.53
N TYR A 93 3.22 1.34 17.53
CA TYR A 93 2.35 0.86 16.45
C TYR A 93 3.04 -0.18 15.56
N ALA A 94 4.34 -0.06 15.31
CA ALA A 94 5.11 -1.06 14.57
C ALA A 94 5.07 -2.43 15.27
N ASN A 95 5.26 -2.47 16.59
CA ASN A 95 5.13 -3.71 17.38
C ASN A 95 3.71 -4.31 17.29
N GLN A 96 2.69 -3.45 17.25
CA GLN A 96 1.31 -3.90 17.07
C GLN A 96 1.08 -4.51 15.68
N LEU A 97 1.67 -3.92 14.63
CA LEU A 97 1.61 -4.47 13.27
C LEU A 97 2.33 -5.82 13.17
N GLU A 98 3.46 -6.01 13.86
CA GLU A 98 4.13 -7.31 13.94
C GLU A 98 3.24 -8.38 14.60
N THR A 99 2.50 -7.99 15.64
CA THR A 99 1.52 -8.88 16.27
C THR A 99 0.40 -9.25 15.31
N TYR A 100 -0.16 -8.28 14.57
CA TYR A 100 -1.17 -8.54 13.55
C TYR A 100 -0.65 -9.42 12.43
N GLN A 101 0.59 -9.21 11.99
CA GLN A 101 1.23 -10.08 10.99
C GLN A 101 1.26 -11.54 11.48
N SER A 102 1.68 -11.77 12.73
CA SER A 102 1.68 -13.12 13.31
C SER A 102 0.29 -13.76 13.34
N ILE A 103 -0.73 -13.00 13.72
CA ILE A 103 -2.12 -13.48 13.75
C ILE A 103 -2.61 -13.82 12.33
N LEU A 104 -2.34 -12.95 11.34
CA LEU A 104 -2.69 -13.20 9.95
C LEU A 104 -1.97 -14.43 9.40
N ASP A 105 -0.69 -14.60 9.71
CA ASP A 105 0.08 -15.78 9.33
C ASP A 105 -0.52 -17.07 9.91
N GLN A 106 -0.93 -17.05 11.18
CA GLN A 106 -1.61 -18.17 11.82
C GLN A 106 -2.96 -18.47 11.17
N PHE A 107 -3.75 -17.44 10.88
CA PHE A 107 -5.02 -17.58 10.17
C PHE A 107 -4.82 -18.23 8.80
N PHE A 108 -3.88 -17.74 7.99
CA PHE A 108 -3.63 -18.31 6.66
C PHE A 108 -3.08 -19.73 6.73
N LYS A 109 -2.22 -20.05 7.70
CA LYS A 109 -1.79 -21.44 7.94
C LYS A 109 -2.98 -22.36 8.21
N MET A 110 -3.87 -21.96 9.12
CA MET A 110 -5.08 -22.73 9.44
C MET A 110 -6.01 -22.86 8.23
N TYR A 111 -6.20 -21.79 7.47
CA TYR A 111 -7.03 -21.79 6.25
C TYR A 111 -6.44 -22.69 5.15
N SER A 112 -5.13 -22.62 4.90
CA SER A 112 -4.46 -23.51 3.95
C SER A 112 -4.58 -24.98 4.36
N SER A 113 -4.38 -25.29 5.64
CA SER A 113 -4.60 -26.66 6.15
C SER A 113 -6.04 -27.13 5.98
N LEU A 114 -7.03 -26.27 6.21
CA LEU A 114 -8.44 -26.59 5.95
C LEU A 114 -8.68 -26.94 4.47
N LEU A 115 -8.14 -26.14 3.55
CA LEU A 115 -8.28 -26.38 2.11
C LEU A 115 -7.61 -27.69 1.69
N GLU A 116 -6.39 -27.96 2.18
CA GLU A 116 -5.65 -29.19 1.89
C GLU A 116 -6.36 -30.45 2.40
N LEU A 117 -7.05 -30.36 3.55
CA LEU A 117 -7.73 -31.51 4.17
C LEU A 117 -9.14 -31.76 3.61
N TYR A 118 -9.81 -30.74 3.09
CA TYR A 118 -11.25 -30.82 2.79
C TYR A 118 -11.62 -30.54 1.32
N ILE A 119 -10.70 -30.06 0.48
CA ILE A 119 -10.98 -29.78 -0.95
C ILE A 119 -9.89 -30.40 -1.84
N PRO A 120 -10.03 -31.66 -2.29
CA PRO A 120 -9.00 -32.35 -3.06
C PRO A 120 -8.78 -31.86 -4.50
N SER A 121 -9.36 -30.75 -4.95
CA SER A 121 -9.33 -30.39 -6.39
C SER A 121 -9.45 -28.89 -6.74
N PHE A 122 -8.91 -27.99 -5.92
CA PHE A 122 -8.49 -26.69 -6.48
C PHE A 122 -7.08 -26.83 -7.03
N GLN A 123 -7.00 -27.10 -8.34
CA GLN A 123 -5.75 -27.26 -9.09
C GLN A 123 -4.71 -26.21 -8.67
N LYS A 124 -3.60 -26.67 -8.08
CA LYS A 124 -2.34 -25.93 -8.11
C LYS A 124 -2.06 -25.62 -9.58
N LYS A 125 -2.23 -24.37 -10.00
CA LYS A 125 -1.61 -23.91 -11.25
C LYS A 125 -0.13 -23.77 -10.94
N ASP A 126 0.67 -24.67 -11.49
CA ASP A 126 2.12 -24.70 -11.28
C ASP A 126 2.76 -23.33 -11.62
N PRO A 127 3.83 -22.94 -10.91
CA PRO A 127 4.52 -21.69 -11.16
C PRO A 127 5.31 -21.75 -12.47
N ILE A 128 4.91 -20.90 -13.42
CA ILE A 128 5.77 -20.29 -14.45
C ILE A 128 6.51 -21.32 -15.32
N GLU A 129 5.83 -21.80 -16.37
CA GLU A 129 6.52 -22.32 -17.56
C GLU A 129 7.30 -21.17 -18.22
N LYS A 130 8.58 -21.04 -17.84
CA LYS A 130 9.60 -20.51 -18.74
C LYS A 130 9.85 -21.57 -19.82
N ALA A 131 9.39 -21.31 -21.03
CA ALA A 131 10.01 -21.87 -22.24
C ALA A 131 9.75 -20.96 -23.45
N ASN A 132 10.46 -19.83 -23.50
CA ASN A 132 10.84 -19.26 -24.78
C ASN A 132 11.81 -20.24 -25.46
N SER A 133 11.29 -21.09 -26.34
CA SER A 133 12.05 -21.70 -27.44
C SER A 133 11.06 -22.22 -28.48
N THR A 134 10.91 -21.57 -29.63
CA THR A 134 11.71 -21.83 -30.84
C THR A 134 10.95 -22.74 -31.82
N MET A 135 10.86 -22.23 -33.06
CA MET A 135 10.57 -22.89 -34.34
C MET A 135 9.15 -22.87 -34.94
N ARG A 136 9.07 -22.05 -36.01
CA ARG A 136 8.75 -22.44 -37.40
C ARG A 136 7.38 -23.07 -37.67
N ARG A 137 6.56 -22.32 -38.40
CA ARG A 137 6.27 -22.62 -39.82
C ARG A 137 5.86 -21.35 -40.56
N LYS A 138 6.73 -20.89 -41.46
CA LYS A 138 6.37 -20.00 -42.56
C LYS A 138 5.34 -20.72 -43.43
N LYS A 139 4.32 -19.98 -43.81
CA LYS A 139 3.27 -20.32 -44.75
C LYS A 139 3.89 -20.42 -46.15
N ASP A 140 3.85 -21.62 -46.73
CA ASP A 140 3.91 -21.92 -48.16
C ASP A 140 2.51 -22.53 -48.42
N GLY A 141 1.66 -22.14 -49.37
CA GLY A 141 1.83 -21.55 -50.69
C GLY A 141 1.01 -22.42 -51.64
N THR A 142 -0.10 -21.90 -52.19
CA THR A 142 -0.81 -22.31 -53.43
C THR A 142 -2.13 -21.52 -53.48
N GLU A 143 -2.29 -20.53 -54.36
CA GLU A 143 -2.71 -20.63 -55.77
C GLU A 143 -4.06 -21.35 -55.95
N GLU A 144 -5.10 -20.59 -56.30
CA GLU A 144 -6.11 -21.05 -57.26
C GLU A 144 -6.80 -19.86 -57.96
N LYS A 145 -6.48 -19.76 -59.26
CA LYS A 145 -7.18 -19.13 -60.40
C LYS A 145 -7.38 -17.61 -60.46
#